data_AF-A0A0H3CUU9-F1
#
_entry.id   AF-A0A0H3CUU9-F1
#
_cell.length_a   1.000
_cell.length_b   1.000
_cell.length_c   1.000
_cell.angle_alpha   90.00
_cell.angle_beta   90.00
_cell.angle_gamma   90.00
#
_symmetry.space_group_name_H-M   'P 1'
#
loop_
_entity.id
_entity.type
_entity.pdbx_description
1 polymer ?
#
loop_
_entity_poly.entity_id
_entity_poly.type
_entity_poly.pdbx_seq_one_letter_code
_entity_poly.pdbx_strand_id
1 'polypeptide(L)'
;MLKNEVPLALSPTCFIHHVFIDAWHHSLSTMIRKASRQFGEQIISHYRSDDISGEYRVFSGFGDGYWMIGVGIEIPVDLCKQFPSLIVSNRLIERRHCPDNITMIIEYELGKMPVGRINGHLTRKLTVTCNV
;
A
#
# COMPACT_ATOMS: atom_id res chain seq x y z
N MET A 1 -3.57 11.07 -17.05
CA MET A 1 -2.91 11.61 -15.83
C MET A 1 -3.43 10.85 -14.63
N LEU A 2 -2.60 10.05 -13.97
CA LEU A 2 -2.98 9.34 -12.75
C LEU A 2 -3.15 10.37 -11.62
N LYS A 3 -4.40 10.81 -11.42
CA LYS A 3 -4.81 11.60 -10.26
C LYS A 3 -4.79 10.69 -9.04
N ASN A 4 -3.68 10.69 -8.31
CA ASN A 4 -3.55 10.40 -6.86
C ASN A 4 -2.05 10.40 -6.58
N GLU A 5 -1.47 11.58 -6.39
CA GLU A 5 -0.04 11.72 -6.07
C GLU A 5 0.23 11.78 -4.56
N VAL A 6 -0.78 11.67 -3.70
CA VAL A 6 -0.63 11.80 -2.25
C VAL A 6 -1.33 10.64 -1.55
N PRO A 7 -0.73 10.03 -0.52
CA PRO A 7 -1.43 9.06 0.32
C PRO A 7 -2.73 9.62 0.90
N LEU A 8 -3.80 8.86 0.78
CA LEU A 8 -5.09 9.13 1.40
C LEU A 8 -5.07 8.66 2.86
N ALA A 9 -5.39 9.54 3.80
CA ALA A 9 -5.58 9.17 5.19
C ALA A 9 -6.95 8.48 5.38
N LEU A 10 -6.94 7.26 5.93
CA LEU A 10 -8.15 6.54 6.37
C LEU A 10 -8.48 6.81 7.83
N SER A 11 -7.44 7.05 8.63
CA SER A 11 -7.50 7.50 10.02
C SER A 11 -6.25 8.37 10.28
N PRO A 12 -6.12 9.02 11.45
CA PRO A 12 -4.90 9.74 11.78
C PRO A 12 -3.65 8.86 11.61
N THR A 13 -3.70 7.59 11.98
CA THR A 13 -2.52 6.71 11.98
C THR A 13 -2.53 5.65 10.89
N CYS A 14 -3.33 5.84 9.82
CA CYS A 14 -3.45 4.88 8.72
C CYS A 14 -3.60 5.59 7.37
N PHE A 15 -2.67 5.33 6.45
CA PHE A 15 -2.57 5.98 5.15
C PHE A 15 -2.49 4.94 4.04
N ILE A 16 -3.15 5.20 2.91
CA ILE A 16 -3.13 4.32 1.74
C ILE A 16 -2.80 5.08 0.46
N HIS A 17 -2.28 4.37 -0.53
CA HIS A 17 -2.08 4.86 -1.88
C HIS A 17 -2.60 3.82 -2.88
N HIS A 18 -3.43 4.26 -3.81
CA HIS A 18 -3.91 3.40 -4.90
C HIS A 18 -2.97 3.51 -6.10
N VAL A 19 -2.45 2.38 -6.54
CA VAL A 19 -1.56 2.25 -7.69
C VAL A 19 -2.34 1.56 -8.80
N PHE A 20 -2.69 2.31 -9.84
CA PHE A 20 -3.31 1.79 -11.04
C PHE A 20 -2.21 1.53 -12.06
N ILE A 21 -2.05 0.27 -12.47
CA ILE A 21 -1.08 -0.12 -13.49
C ILE A 21 -1.85 -0.24 -14.81
N ASP A 22 -1.64 0.70 -15.72
CA ASP A 22 -2.00 0.50 -17.13
C ASP A 22 -1.06 -0.55 -17.76
N ALA A 23 -1.50 -1.22 -18.84
CA ALA A 23 -0.81 -2.37 -19.44
C ALA A 23 0.60 -2.07 -19.99
N TRP A 24 1.07 -0.82 -19.87
CA TRP A 24 2.30 -0.28 -20.46
C TRP A 24 3.25 0.40 -19.46
N HIS A 25 3.09 0.22 -18.14
CA HIS A 25 3.97 0.87 -17.16
C HIS A 25 5.32 0.16 -16.96
N HIS A 26 6.36 0.67 -17.62
CA HIS A 26 7.71 0.74 -17.05
C HIS A 26 7.65 1.72 -15.85
N SER A 27 7.86 1.42 -14.57
CA SER A 27 8.18 0.20 -13.86
C SER A 27 7.45 0.27 -12.50
N LEU A 28 6.84 -0.83 -12.06
CA LEU A 28 6.27 -0.97 -10.73
C LEU A 28 7.23 -0.50 -9.63
N SER A 29 8.53 -0.79 -9.79
CA SER A 29 9.59 -0.34 -8.88
C SER A 29 9.67 1.18 -8.72
N THR A 30 9.44 1.96 -9.78
CA THR A 30 9.44 3.43 -9.68
C THR A 30 8.25 3.92 -8.84
N MET A 31 7.08 3.30 -9.00
CA MET A 31 5.90 3.65 -8.22
C MET A 31 6.07 3.27 -6.74
N ILE A 32 6.62 2.09 -6.46
CA ILE A 32 6.96 1.66 -5.09
C ILE A 32 7.93 2.65 -4.45
N ARG A 33 9.01 3.04 -5.15
CA ARG A 33 9.99 4.03 -4.65
C ARG A 33 9.34 5.37 -4.34
N LYS A 34 8.48 5.88 -5.24
CA LYS A 34 7.78 7.15 -5.02
C LYS A 34 6.87 7.08 -3.79
N ALA A 35 6.03 6.04 -3.71
CA ALA A 35 5.11 5.87 -2.58
C ALA A 35 5.85 5.67 -1.25
N SER A 36 6.94 4.90 -1.26
CA SER A 36 7.73 4.61 -0.05
C SER A 36 8.33 5.88 0.55
N ARG A 37 8.83 6.79 -0.28
CA ARG A 37 9.32 8.10 0.19
C ARG A 37 8.22 8.94 0.83
N GLN A 38 7.04 8.99 0.20
CA GLN A 38 5.89 9.76 0.71
C GLN A 38 5.40 9.22 2.05
N PHE A 39 5.28 7.89 2.18
CA PHE A 39 4.95 7.27 3.46
C PHE A 39 6.03 7.50 4.51
N GLY A 40 7.31 7.46 4.13
CA GLY A 40 8.43 7.75 5.04
C GLY A 40 8.37 9.15 5.63
N GLU A 41 8.14 10.16 4.78
CA GLU A 41 7.94 11.55 5.20
C GLU A 41 6.72 11.69 6.13
N GLN A 42 5.62 11.06 5.79
CA GLN A 42 4.37 11.13 6.56
C GLN A 42 4.51 10.48 7.94
N ILE A 43 5.11 9.29 8.03
CA ILE A 43 5.36 8.58 9.30
C ILE A 43 6.26 9.43 10.22
N ILE A 44 7.31 10.06 9.67
CA ILE A 44 8.22 10.89 10.47
C ILE A 44 7.56 12.16 10.95
N SER A 45 6.79 12.81 10.08
CA SER A 45 6.02 13.98 10.49
C SER A 45 5.14 13.60 11.69
N HIS A 46 4.41 12.49 11.59
CA HIS A 46 3.53 11.99 12.66
C HIS A 46 4.27 11.64 13.95
N TYR A 47 5.42 10.96 13.87
CA TYR A 47 6.22 10.66 15.06
C TYR A 47 6.83 11.89 15.75
N ARG A 48 6.87 13.04 15.06
CA ARG A 48 7.38 14.29 15.61
C ARG A 48 6.26 15.20 16.13
N SER A 49 5.11 15.22 15.46
CA SER A 49 3.98 16.08 15.81
C SER A 49 3.11 15.53 16.93
N ASP A 50 2.94 14.21 16.99
CA ASP A 50 1.91 13.58 17.81
C ASP A 50 2.52 12.63 18.86
N ASP A 51 1.84 12.51 20.01
CA ASP A 51 2.20 11.55 21.06
C ASP A 51 1.68 10.15 20.70
N ILE A 52 2.19 9.64 19.57
CA ILE A 52 1.83 8.34 19.04
C ILE A 52 2.60 7.26 19.79
N SER A 53 1.86 6.38 20.47
CA SER A 53 2.41 5.26 21.26
C SER A 53 2.54 3.94 20.49
N GLY A 54 2.34 3.93 19.17
CA GLY A 54 2.33 2.72 18.34
C GLY A 54 3.38 2.67 17.22
N GLU A 55 3.49 1.50 16.60
CA GLU A 55 4.44 1.19 15.53
C GLU A 55 3.71 1.01 14.20
N TYR A 56 4.18 1.68 13.15
CA TYR A 56 3.57 1.52 11.83
C TYR A 56 3.89 0.15 11.24
N ARG A 57 2.94 -0.41 10.51
CA ARG A 57 3.12 -1.61 9.68
C ARG A 57 2.77 -1.30 8.24
N VAL A 58 3.50 -1.92 7.32
CA VAL A 58 3.20 -1.88 5.89
C VAL A 58 2.09 -2.89 5.59
N PHE A 59 1.14 -2.53 4.74
CA PHE A 59 0.15 -3.47 4.22
C PHE A 59 -0.10 -3.23 2.73
N SER A 60 -0.63 -4.23 2.04
CA SER A 60 -1.13 -4.06 0.69
C SER A 60 -2.27 -5.01 0.38
N GLY A 61 -3.07 -4.68 -0.63
CA GLY A 61 -4.11 -5.53 -1.19
C GLY A 61 -4.34 -5.16 -2.64
N PHE A 62 -4.89 -6.07 -3.43
CA PHE A 62 -5.24 -5.83 -4.83
C PHE A 62 -6.74 -5.98 -5.06
N GLY A 63 -7.27 -5.14 -5.96
CA GLY A 63 -8.66 -5.17 -6.42
C GLY A 63 -8.72 -5.17 -7.95
N ASP A 64 -9.93 -5.07 -8.50
CA ASP A 64 -10.13 -5.02 -9.95
C ASP A 64 -9.50 -3.76 -10.56
N GLY A 65 -8.33 -3.92 -11.17
CA GLY A 65 -7.66 -2.82 -11.88
C GLY A 65 -6.63 -2.03 -11.05
N TYR A 66 -6.39 -2.40 -9.79
CA TYR A 66 -5.49 -1.61 -8.93
C TYR A 66 -4.83 -2.41 -7.80
N TRP A 67 -3.72 -1.86 -7.29
CA TRP A 67 -3.04 -2.29 -6.08
C TRP A 67 -3.07 -1.17 -5.05
N MET A 68 -3.59 -1.47 -3.87
CA MET A 68 -3.57 -0.58 -2.72
C MET A 68 -2.37 -0.95 -1.86
N ILE A 69 -1.55 0.04 -1.55
CA ILE A 69 -0.45 -0.05 -0.59
C ILE A 69 -0.73 0.91 0.55
N GLY A 70 -0.31 0.57 1.77
CA GLY A 70 -0.57 1.42 2.92
C GLY A 70 0.41 1.21 4.05
N VAL A 71 0.37 2.16 4.98
CA VAL A 71 1.08 2.10 6.26
C VAL A 71 0.11 2.50 7.36
N GLY A 72 0.10 1.76 8.46
CA GLY A 72 -0.74 2.12 9.59
C GLY A 72 -0.35 1.47 10.90
N ILE A 73 -0.68 2.15 12.00
CA ILE A 73 -0.59 1.60 13.36
C ILE A 73 -1.86 0.81 13.66
N GLU A 74 -3.01 1.44 13.42
CA GLU A 74 -4.33 0.85 13.57
C GLU A 74 -4.94 0.66 12.18
N ILE A 75 -4.71 -0.50 11.58
CA ILE A 75 -5.25 -0.83 10.25
C ILE A 75 -6.73 -1.22 10.42
N PRO A 76 -7.69 -0.47 9.85
CA PRO A 76 -9.11 -0.78 9.99
C PRO A 76 -9.46 -2.22 9.58
N VAL A 77 -10.18 -2.95 10.44
CA VAL A 77 -10.60 -4.34 10.16
C VAL A 77 -11.48 -4.43 8.91
N ASP A 78 -12.24 -3.38 8.61
CA ASP A 78 -13.09 -3.32 7.42
C ASP A 78 -12.30 -3.27 6.10
N LEU A 79 -11.01 -2.91 6.12
CA LEU A 79 -10.15 -3.07 4.94
C LEU A 79 -10.06 -4.53 4.51
N CYS A 80 -10.02 -5.48 5.45
CA CYS A 80 -10.00 -6.91 5.10
C CYS A 80 -11.28 -7.34 4.38
N LYS A 81 -12.42 -6.69 4.67
CA LYS A 81 -13.70 -6.96 3.99
C LYS A 81 -13.71 -6.39 2.57
N GLN A 82 -13.14 -5.19 2.38
CA GLN A 82 -13.04 -4.53 1.08
C GLN A 82 -11.96 -5.16 0.19
N PHE A 83 -10.90 -5.67 0.82
CA PHE A 83 -9.72 -6.25 0.18
C PHE A 83 -9.47 -7.65 0.75
N PRO A 84 -10.11 -8.70 0.21
CA PRO A 84 -9.85 -10.08 0.65
C PRO A 84 -8.39 -10.52 0.46
N SER A 85 -7.64 -9.83 -0.40
CA SER A 85 -6.23 -10.02 -0.68
C SER A 85 -5.30 -9.23 0.26
N LEU A 86 -5.84 -8.56 1.28
CA LEU A 86 -5.05 -7.72 2.19
C LEU A 86 -4.00 -8.56 2.93
N ILE A 87 -2.75 -8.15 2.80
CA ILE A 87 -1.60 -8.70 3.52
C ILE A 87 -1.00 -7.59 4.35
N VAL A 88 -0.84 -7.84 5.64
CA VAL A 88 -0.16 -6.94 6.57
C VAL A 88 1.22 -7.51 6.88
N SER A 89 2.25 -6.68 6.74
CA SER A 89 3.61 -7.04 7.12
C SER A 89 3.74 -7.16 8.63
N ASN A 90 4.51 -8.16 9.07
CA ASN A 90 4.91 -8.30 10.47
C ASN A 90 6.06 -7.35 10.86
N ARG A 91 6.67 -6.65 9.89
CA ARG A 91 7.77 -5.72 10.16
C ARG A 91 7.24 -4.42 10.74
N LEU A 92 7.84 -4.02 11.85
CA LEU A 92 7.49 -2.83 12.61
C LEU A 92 8.36 -1.65 12.17
N ILE A 93 7.73 -0.51 11.97
CA ILE A 93 8.39 0.77 11.71
C ILE A 93 8.26 1.59 12.99
N GLU A 94 9.31 1.55 13.79
CA GLU A 94 9.41 2.25 15.07
C GLU A 94 9.82 3.72 14.93
N ARG A 95 9.52 4.51 15.97
CA ARG A 95 9.87 5.94 16.09
C ARG A 95 11.37 6.24 15.93
N ARG A 96 12.23 5.28 16.27
CA ARG A 96 13.70 5.42 16.17
C ARG A 96 14.22 5.34 14.74
N HIS A 97 13.43 4.87 13.77
CA HIS A 97 13.88 4.76 12.40
C HIS A 97 13.99 6.13 11.71
N CYS A 98 15.08 6.35 10.99
CA CYS A 98 15.26 7.54 10.16
C CYS A 98 14.49 7.42 8.82
N PRO A 99 14.31 8.52 8.07
CA PRO A 99 13.48 8.51 6.85
C PRO A 99 13.92 7.47 5.82
N ASP A 100 15.23 7.32 5.64
CA ASP A 100 15.80 6.38 4.68
C ASP A 100 15.55 4.93 5.12
N ASN A 101 15.71 4.63 6.41
CA ASN A 101 15.39 3.30 6.96
C ASN A 101 13.91 2.98 6.77
N ILE A 102 13.01 3.93 7.03
CA ILE A 102 11.57 3.73 6.84
C ILE A 102 11.28 3.45 5.37
N THR A 103 11.82 4.27 4.46
CA THR A 103 11.65 4.09 3.01
C THR A 103 12.14 2.71 2.57
N MET A 104 13.33 2.29 2.99
CA MET A 104 13.88 0.96 2.69
C MET A 104 13.02 -0.18 3.23
N ILE A 105 12.48 -0.05 4.45
CA ILE A 105 11.56 -1.04 5.01
C ILE A 105 10.32 -1.15 4.13
N ILE A 106 9.71 -0.04 3.75
CA ILE A 106 8.49 -0.02 2.93
C ILE A 106 8.76 -0.65 1.56
N GLU A 107 9.84 -0.24 0.87
CA GLU A 107 10.20 -0.80 -0.43
C GLU A 107 10.43 -2.31 -0.36
N TYR A 108 11.14 -2.77 0.67
CA TYR A 108 11.41 -4.19 0.89
C TYR A 108 10.14 -4.99 1.18
N GLU A 109 9.25 -4.48 2.04
CA GLU A 109 7.99 -5.14 2.35
C GLU A 109 7.05 -5.20 1.14
N LEU A 110 6.92 -4.09 0.41
CA LEU A 110 6.10 -4.03 -0.80
C LEU A 110 6.68 -4.91 -1.93
N GLY A 111 8.00 -5.02 -2.06
CA GLY A 111 8.65 -5.87 -3.04
C GLY A 111 8.41 -7.37 -2.84
N LYS A 112 8.02 -7.79 -1.63
CA LYS A 112 7.64 -9.18 -1.34
C LYS A 112 6.15 -9.46 -1.56
N MET A 113 5.33 -8.43 -1.67
CA MET A 113 3.88 -8.59 -1.73
C MET A 113 3.43 -8.97 -3.15
N PRO A 114 2.48 -9.91 -3.29
CA PRO A 114 2.01 -10.34 -4.60
C PRO A 114 1.26 -9.20 -5.28
N VAL A 115 1.79 -8.78 -6.43
CA VAL A 115 1.10 -7.87 -7.33
C VAL A 115 0.08 -8.71 -8.10
N GLY A 116 -1.17 -8.70 -7.63
CA GLY A 116 -2.29 -9.41 -8.25
C GLY A 116 -2.54 -8.96 -9.70
N ARG A 117 -3.53 -9.54 -10.38
CA ARG A 117 -3.89 -9.19 -11.77
C ARG A 117 -4.47 -7.77 -11.85
N ILE A 118 -3.61 -6.75 -11.73
CA ILE A 118 -3.97 -5.32 -11.81
C ILE A 118 -4.40 -4.95 -13.24
N ASN A 119 -4.03 -5.75 -14.24
CA ASN A 119 -4.65 -5.67 -15.55
C ASN A 119 -6.04 -6.32 -15.47
N GLY A 120 -7.08 -5.51 -15.22
CA GLY A 120 -8.50 -5.91 -15.22
C GLY A 120 -9.02 -6.57 -16.52
N HIS A 121 -8.12 -6.84 -17.48
CA HIS A 121 -8.41 -7.57 -18.72
C HIS A 121 -8.68 -9.07 -18.54
N LEU A 122 -8.30 -9.69 -17.41
CA LEU A 122 -8.50 -11.13 -17.20
C LEU A 122 -9.77 -11.49 -16.40
N THR A 123 -10.35 -10.57 -15.62
CA THR A 123 -11.54 -10.88 -14.82
C THR A 123 -12.78 -11.13 -15.68
N ARG A 124 -12.92 -10.43 -16.83
CA ARG A 124 -14.02 -10.67 -17.78
C ARG A 124 -13.94 -11.99 -18.55
N LYS A 125 -12.78 -12.64 -18.64
CA LYS A 125 -12.65 -13.93 -19.35
C LYS A 125 -12.98 -15.14 -18.47
N LEU A 126 -12.95 -14.99 -17.14
CA LEU A 126 -13.27 -16.08 -16.21
C LEU A 126 -14.74 -16.13 -15.81
N THR A 127 -15.50 -15.03 -15.96
CA THR A 127 -16.95 -15.05 -15.69
C THR A 127 -17.78 -15.69 -16.83
N VAL A 128 -17.18 -16.01 -17.97
CA VAL A 128 -17.88 -16.61 -19.13
C VAL A 128 -17.66 -18.14 -19.22
N THR A 129 -16.85 -18.74 -18.33
CA THR A 129 -16.56 -20.20 -18.35
C THR A 129 -17.16 -21.00 -17.19
N CYS A 130 -18.08 -20.41 -16.42
CA CYS A 130 -18.95 -21.16 -15.51
C CYS A 130 -20.39 -21.16 -16.03
N ASN A 131 -20.61 -21.81 -17.18
CA ASN A 131 -21.90 -22.42 -17.48
C ASN A 131 -21.71 -23.93 -17.31
N VAL A 132 -22.22 -24.47 -16.20
CA VAL A 132 -22.69 -25.85 -16.10
C VAL A 132 -24.09 -25.78 -15.52
#